data_AF-A0A1C7N2K2-F1
#
_entry.id   AF-A0A1C7N2K2-F1
#
_cell.length_a   1.000
_cell.length_b   1.000
_cell.length_c   1.000
_cell.angle_alpha   90.00
_cell.angle_beta   90.00
_cell.angle_gamma   90.00
#
_symmetry.space_group_name_H-M   'P 1'
#
loop_
_entity.id
_entity.type
_entity.pdbx_description
1 polymer ?
#
loop_
_entity_poly.entity_id
_entity_poly.type
_entity_poly.pdbx_seq_one_letter_code
_entity_poly.pdbx_strand_id
1 'polypeptide(L)'
;MTYFDTLQRSYVDVDISNGINTEQFLEATEGLVKLFDLLGSSAFAVVQKDMNGNIKKIRDRYLTNPTANATLQSLMATEAPEKKRVATEGLLWLTRGLDFTAQALRRSIDNGSEELAASFTQSYEDTLKKHHSMFVRPVFGLAMKACPYREDFYKKIGVQDEAGQTQMRQWLEALENIIRIIQEVFTDNPAYIKGM
;
A
#
# COMPACT_ATOMS: atom_id res chain seq x y z
N MET A 1 -5.15 -8.14 -21.41
CA MET A 1 -3.95 -7.71 -20.65
C MET A 1 -4.39 -6.60 -19.73
N THR A 2 -4.27 -6.82 -18.43
CA THR A 2 -4.60 -5.84 -17.39
C THR A 2 -3.34 -5.09 -16.98
N TYR A 3 -3.50 -4.06 -16.15
CA TYR A 3 -2.39 -3.40 -15.48
C TYR A 3 -1.55 -4.38 -14.64
N PHE A 4 -2.20 -5.36 -14.02
CA PHE A 4 -1.54 -6.33 -13.14
C PHE A 4 -0.57 -7.23 -13.90
N ASP A 5 -0.80 -7.47 -15.20
CA ASP A 5 0.13 -8.20 -16.08
C ASP A 5 1.44 -7.42 -16.36
N THR A 6 1.44 -6.10 -16.13
CA THR A 6 2.59 -5.22 -16.42
C THR A 6 3.48 -4.97 -15.21
N LEU A 7 3.09 -5.47 -14.04
CA LEU A 7 3.84 -5.31 -12.81
C LEU A 7 5.15 -6.11 -12.89
N GLN A 8 6.25 -5.50 -12.42
CA GLN A 8 7.50 -6.24 -12.24
C GLN A 8 7.32 -7.44 -11.30
N ARG A 9 6.48 -7.25 -10.27
CA ARG A 9 6.06 -8.31 -9.35
C ARG A 9 4.63 -8.05 -8.87
N SER A 10 3.81 -9.10 -8.88
CA SER A 10 2.50 -9.09 -8.22
C SER A 10 2.65 -9.36 -6.73
N TYR A 11 1.74 -8.86 -5.89
CA TYR A 11 1.69 -9.29 -4.47
C TYR A 11 1.44 -10.79 -4.32
N VAL A 12 0.81 -11.43 -5.32
CA VAL A 12 0.63 -12.89 -5.38
C VAL A 12 1.97 -13.63 -5.41
N ASP A 13 3.01 -13.00 -5.97
CA ASP A 13 4.34 -13.58 -6.17
C ASP A 13 5.35 -13.13 -5.09
N VAL A 14 4.88 -12.54 -4.00
CA VAL A 14 5.71 -12.20 -2.83
C VAL A 14 5.82 -13.42 -1.93
N ASP A 15 7.03 -13.90 -1.71
CA ASP A 15 7.30 -15.00 -0.77
C ASP A 15 7.03 -14.57 0.66
N ILE A 16 6.11 -15.29 1.31
CA ILE A 16 5.70 -15.11 2.71
C ILE A 16 5.98 -16.36 3.55
N SER A 17 6.62 -17.39 2.99
CA SER A 17 6.79 -18.71 3.62
C SER A 17 7.57 -18.67 4.94
N ASN A 18 8.54 -17.76 5.04
CA ASN A 18 9.44 -17.61 6.19
C ASN A 18 9.43 -16.17 6.73
N GLY A 19 8.33 -15.44 6.53
CA GLY A 19 8.25 -13.99 6.66
C GLY A 19 8.17 -13.32 5.29
N ILE A 20 7.74 -12.06 5.26
CA ILE A 20 7.51 -11.32 4.01
C ILE A 20 8.85 -10.91 3.44
N ASN A 21 9.23 -11.45 2.28
CA ASN A 21 10.48 -11.09 1.62
C ASN A 21 10.53 -9.57 1.34
N THR A 22 11.55 -8.89 1.88
CA THR A 22 11.63 -7.43 1.85
C THR A 22 11.75 -6.89 0.44
N GLU A 23 12.65 -7.45 -0.38
CA GLU A 23 12.90 -6.95 -1.73
C GLU A 23 11.67 -7.13 -2.62
N GLN A 24 11.08 -8.32 -2.58
CA GLN A 24 9.88 -8.66 -3.35
C GLN A 24 8.69 -7.80 -2.95
N PHE A 25 8.50 -7.55 -1.64
CA PHE A 25 7.46 -6.64 -1.17
C PHE A 25 7.66 -5.22 -1.73
N LEU A 26 8.88 -4.68 -1.70
CA LEU A 26 9.15 -3.34 -2.22
C LEU A 26 8.92 -3.26 -3.72
N GLU A 27 9.33 -4.27 -4.50
CA GLU A 27 9.05 -4.34 -5.95
C GLU A 27 7.54 -4.32 -6.24
N ALA A 28 6.76 -5.13 -5.52
CA ALA A 28 5.31 -5.17 -5.67
C ALA A 28 4.65 -3.84 -5.27
N THR A 29 5.14 -3.21 -4.19
CA THR A 29 4.64 -1.92 -3.72
C THR A 29 4.96 -0.77 -4.65
N GLU A 30 6.12 -0.76 -5.31
CA GLU A 30 6.42 0.21 -6.38
C GLU A 30 5.46 0.06 -7.57
N GLY A 31 5.05 -1.18 -7.86
CA GLY A 31 3.95 -1.47 -8.78
C GLY A 31 2.65 -0.76 -8.37
N LEU A 32 2.22 -0.92 -7.12
CA LEU A 32 1.03 -0.22 -6.61
C LEU A 32 1.19 1.31 -6.70
N VAL A 33 2.35 1.87 -6.37
CA VAL A 33 2.56 3.32 -6.45
C VAL A 33 2.33 3.84 -7.87
N LYS A 34 2.79 3.12 -8.90
CA LYS A 34 2.56 3.47 -10.31
C LYS A 34 1.08 3.40 -10.72
N LEU A 35 0.22 2.66 -10.01
CA LEU A 35 -1.23 2.63 -10.25
C LEU A 35 -1.85 4.03 -10.06
N PHE A 36 -1.28 4.87 -9.18
CA PHE A 36 -1.78 6.22 -8.95
C PHE A 36 -1.60 7.13 -10.17
N ASP A 37 -0.66 6.86 -11.08
CA ASP A 37 -0.56 7.56 -12.37
C ASP A 37 -1.78 7.26 -13.25
N LEU A 38 -2.41 6.10 -13.05
CA LEU A 38 -3.61 5.71 -13.78
C LEU A 38 -4.86 6.42 -13.24
N LEU A 39 -4.88 6.85 -11.97
CA LEU A 39 -5.90 7.76 -11.43
C LEU A 39 -5.84 9.15 -12.07
N GLY A 40 -4.72 9.52 -12.72
CA GLY A 40 -4.70 10.62 -13.69
C GLY A 40 -4.81 12.03 -13.12
N SER A 41 -4.61 12.21 -11.80
CA SER A 41 -4.65 13.51 -11.14
C SER A 41 -3.35 13.80 -10.39
N SER A 42 -2.82 15.00 -10.58
CA SER A 42 -1.68 15.52 -9.80
C SER A 42 -1.98 15.61 -8.29
N ALA A 43 -3.26 15.55 -7.90
CA ALA A 43 -3.65 15.46 -6.50
C ALA A 43 -3.12 14.19 -5.80
N PHE A 44 -2.88 13.11 -6.56
CA PHE A 44 -2.26 11.89 -6.03
C PHE A 44 -0.73 11.95 -5.95
N ALA A 45 -0.08 13.01 -6.47
CA ALA A 45 1.38 13.15 -6.38
C ALA A 45 1.86 13.23 -4.92
N VAL A 46 1.03 13.77 -4.01
CA VAL A 46 1.33 13.81 -2.57
C VAL A 46 1.31 12.39 -1.99
N VAL A 47 0.34 11.56 -2.39
CA VAL A 47 0.24 10.15 -1.96
C VAL A 47 1.43 9.36 -2.47
N GLN A 48 1.76 9.48 -3.76
CA GLN A 48 2.91 8.82 -4.36
C GLN A 48 4.22 9.24 -3.68
N LYS A 49 4.40 10.54 -3.39
CA LYS A 49 5.59 11.04 -2.70
C LYS A 49 5.75 10.46 -1.30
N ASP A 50 4.65 10.37 -0.54
CA ASP A 50 4.66 9.76 0.79
C ASP A 50 5.04 8.27 0.72
N MET A 51 4.39 7.50 -0.15
CA MET A 51 4.67 6.08 -0.32
C MET A 51 6.11 5.83 -0.80
N ASN A 52 6.59 6.56 -1.81
CA ASN A 52 7.98 6.45 -2.29
C ASN A 52 9.00 6.82 -1.21
N GLY A 53 8.70 7.83 -0.39
CA GLY A 53 9.55 8.19 0.75
C GLY A 53 9.67 7.05 1.76
N ASN A 54 8.58 6.36 2.05
CA ASN A 54 8.57 5.23 2.97
C ASN A 54 9.21 3.96 2.37
N ILE A 55 8.98 3.67 1.09
CA ILE A 55 9.70 2.62 0.33
C ILE A 55 11.21 2.85 0.42
N LYS A 56 11.66 4.10 0.21
CA LYS A 56 13.08 4.44 0.29
C LYS A 56 13.66 4.15 1.68
N LYS A 57 12.98 4.53 2.76
CA LYS A 57 13.44 4.24 4.14
C LYS A 57 13.66 2.74 4.36
N ILE A 58 12.71 1.91 3.91
CA ILE A 58 12.78 0.45 4.05
C ILE A 58 13.92 -0.11 3.18
N ARG A 59 14.03 0.35 1.93
CA ARG A 59 15.10 -0.06 1.01
C ARG A 59 16.49 0.31 1.54
N ASP A 60 16.65 1.52 2.05
CA ASP A 60 17.93 1.97 2.62
C ASP A 60 18.35 1.06 3.77
N ARG A 61 17.42 0.66 4.66
CA ARG A 61 17.69 -0.33 5.71
C ARG A 61 18.03 -1.70 5.15
N TYR A 62 17.23 -2.21 4.21
CA TYR A 62 17.50 -3.50 3.56
C TYR A 62 18.94 -3.58 3.03
N LEU A 63 19.37 -2.56 2.29
CA LEU A 63 20.69 -2.50 1.67
C LEU A 63 21.86 -2.44 2.66
N THR A 64 21.63 -2.06 3.93
CA THR A 64 22.70 -2.10 4.93
C THR A 64 23.17 -3.52 5.25
N ASN A 65 22.26 -4.49 5.20
CA ASN A 65 22.54 -5.91 5.40
C ASN A 65 21.37 -6.74 4.86
N PRO A 66 21.38 -7.08 3.56
CA PRO A 66 20.28 -7.81 2.91
C PRO A 66 19.96 -9.15 3.58
N THR A 67 20.98 -9.85 4.11
CA THR A 67 20.79 -11.12 4.79
C THR A 67 20.06 -10.96 6.13
N ALA A 68 20.45 -9.98 6.95
CA ALA A 68 19.78 -9.73 8.23
C ALA A 68 18.37 -9.11 8.05
N ASN A 69 18.17 -8.35 6.97
CA ASN A 69 16.92 -7.65 6.66
C ASN A 69 16.12 -8.34 5.55
N ALA A 70 16.34 -9.65 5.34
CA ALA A 70 15.75 -10.40 4.23
C ALA A 70 14.21 -10.44 4.29
N THR A 71 13.63 -10.32 5.49
CA THR A 71 12.19 -10.22 5.68
C THR A 71 11.81 -8.91 6.38
N LEU A 72 10.59 -8.42 6.17
CA LEU A 72 10.10 -7.24 6.88
C LEU A 72 10.12 -7.44 8.40
N GLN A 73 9.81 -8.67 8.86
CA GLN A 73 9.87 -9.07 10.26
C GLN A 73 11.29 -8.94 10.83
N SER A 74 12.28 -9.53 10.15
CA SER A 74 13.68 -9.46 10.60
C SER A 74 14.23 -8.04 10.50
N LEU A 75 13.83 -7.28 9.47
CA LEU A 75 14.16 -5.86 9.34
C LEU A 75 13.68 -5.05 10.55
N MET A 76 12.41 -5.20 10.94
CA MET A 76 11.87 -4.53 12.13
C MET A 76 12.58 -5.00 13.41
N ALA A 77 12.80 -6.31 13.57
CA ALA A 77 13.44 -6.87 14.75
C ALA A 77 14.90 -6.40 14.93
N THR A 78 15.65 -6.27 13.83
CA THR A 78 17.03 -5.78 13.88
C THR A 78 17.11 -4.29 14.17
N GLU A 79 16.11 -3.50 13.76
CA GLU A 79 16.06 -2.05 13.98
C GLU A 79 15.48 -1.70 15.37
N ALA A 80 14.65 -2.57 15.94
CA ALA A 80 14.00 -2.39 17.24
C ALA A 80 14.91 -1.94 18.42
N PRO A 81 16.13 -2.49 18.61
CA PRO A 81 17.01 -2.05 19.71
C PRO A 81 17.65 -0.66 19.48
N GLU A 82 17.51 -0.08 18.28
CA GLU A 82 18.14 1.18 17.92
C GLU A 82 17.36 2.39 18.45
N LYS A 83 18.08 3.49 18.71
CA LYS A 83 17.46 4.75 19.15
C LYS A 83 16.50 5.32 18.12
N LYS A 84 16.77 5.10 16.82
CA LYS A 84 15.94 5.54 15.70
C LYS A 84 15.51 4.31 14.92
N ARG A 85 14.23 4.25 14.57
CA ARG A 85 13.60 3.13 13.88
C ARG A 85 12.98 3.61 12.57
N VAL A 86 13.83 4.16 11.70
CA VAL A 86 13.42 4.93 10.52
C VAL A 86 12.69 4.05 9.50
N ALA A 87 13.17 2.83 9.30
CA ALA A 87 12.55 1.90 8.35
C ALA A 87 11.27 1.29 8.92
N THR A 88 11.22 0.99 10.21
CA THR A 88 10.03 0.51 10.92
C THR A 88 8.93 1.58 10.93
N GLU A 89 9.28 2.84 11.18
CA GLU A 89 8.35 3.97 11.05
C GLU A 89 7.88 4.13 9.60
N GLY A 90 8.80 4.01 8.64
CA GLY A 90 8.47 4.00 7.22
C GLY A 90 7.48 2.89 6.86
N LEU A 91 7.71 1.67 7.35
CA LEU A 91 6.83 0.53 7.11
C LEU A 91 5.46 0.72 7.76
N LEU A 92 5.38 1.32 8.95
CA LEU A 92 4.11 1.65 9.59
C LEU A 92 3.26 2.59 8.72
N TRP A 93 3.85 3.69 8.25
CA TRP A 93 3.15 4.65 7.38
C TRP A 93 2.80 4.07 6.02
N LEU A 94 3.74 3.32 5.41
CA LEU A 94 3.49 2.63 4.15
C LEU A 94 2.32 1.64 4.29
N THR A 95 2.29 0.84 5.36
CA THR A 95 1.22 -0.13 5.61
C THR A 95 -0.14 0.55 5.74
N ARG A 96 -0.23 1.72 6.38
CA ARG A 96 -1.47 2.51 6.45
C ARG A 96 -1.92 3.01 5.06
N GLY A 97 -0.99 3.44 4.21
CA GLY A 97 -1.27 3.84 2.83
C GLY A 97 -1.69 2.67 1.93
N LEU A 98 -1.09 1.50 2.14
CA LEU A 98 -1.46 0.25 1.48
C LEU A 98 -2.85 -0.21 1.89
N ASP A 99 -3.17 -0.18 3.18
CA ASP A 99 -4.49 -0.53 3.72
C ASP A 99 -5.59 0.37 3.17
N PHE A 100 -5.36 1.69 3.15
CA PHE A 100 -6.22 2.65 2.46
C PHE A 100 -6.47 2.27 0.99
N THR A 101 -5.41 1.96 0.24
CA THR A 101 -5.55 1.66 -1.19
C THR A 101 -6.26 0.34 -1.42
N ALA A 102 -5.93 -0.70 -0.63
CA ALA A 102 -6.56 -2.01 -0.69
C ALA A 102 -8.07 -1.91 -0.42
N GLN A 103 -8.46 -1.26 0.68
CA GLN A 103 -9.87 -1.07 1.02
C GLN A 103 -10.64 -0.24 -0.02
N ALA A 104 -10.02 0.80 -0.59
CA ALA A 104 -10.64 1.61 -1.63
C ALA A 104 -10.92 0.79 -2.90
N LEU A 105 -9.93 0.02 -3.36
CA LEU A 105 -10.04 -0.83 -4.54
C LEU A 105 -10.97 -2.03 -4.32
N ARG A 106 -10.94 -2.64 -3.12
CA ARG A 106 -11.86 -3.71 -2.69
C ARG A 106 -13.30 -3.22 -2.70
N ARG A 107 -13.57 -2.10 -2.05
CA ARG A 107 -14.90 -1.48 -2.03
C ARG A 107 -15.38 -1.16 -3.44
N SER A 108 -14.48 -0.59 -4.26
CA SER A 108 -14.76 -0.30 -5.66
C SER A 108 -15.14 -1.57 -6.42
N ILE A 109 -14.39 -2.67 -6.32
CA ILE A 109 -14.71 -3.88 -7.10
C ILE A 109 -15.96 -4.62 -6.58
N ASP A 110 -16.26 -4.55 -5.28
CA ASP A 110 -17.44 -5.18 -4.68
C ASP A 110 -18.74 -4.41 -4.93
N ASN A 111 -18.64 -3.10 -5.12
CA ASN A 111 -19.78 -2.21 -5.36
C ASN A 111 -19.71 -1.62 -6.76
N GLY A 112 -20.06 -2.43 -7.77
CA GLY A 112 -19.93 -2.06 -9.18
C GLY A 112 -20.68 -0.78 -9.62
N SER A 113 -21.68 -0.35 -8.85
CA SER A 113 -22.44 0.88 -9.07
C SER A 113 -21.87 2.12 -8.35
N GLU A 114 -20.86 1.96 -7.49
CA GLU A 114 -20.27 3.06 -6.73
C GLU A 114 -19.13 3.72 -7.52
N GLU A 115 -19.18 5.06 -7.57
CA GLU A 115 -18.10 5.85 -8.16
C GLU A 115 -16.80 5.74 -7.38
N LEU A 116 -15.67 5.77 -8.09
CA LEU A 116 -14.35 5.56 -7.51
C LEU A 116 -14.03 6.57 -6.40
N ALA A 117 -14.44 7.83 -6.58
CA ALA A 117 -14.30 8.88 -5.58
C ALA A 117 -15.00 8.54 -4.25
N ALA A 118 -16.18 7.90 -4.30
CA ALA A 118 -16.90 7.49 -3.11
C ALA A 118 -16.18 6.32 -2.40
N SER A 119 -15.69 5.33 -3.17
CA SER A 119 -14.94 4.21 -2.60
C SER A 119 -13.65 4.67 -1.91
N PHE A 120 -12.88 5.55 -2.55
CA PHE A 120 -11.68 6.15 -1.96
C PHE A 120 -12.01 7.06 -0.77
N THR A 121 -13.14 7.78 -0.82
CA THR A 121 -13.56 8.63 0.30
C THR A 121 -13.85 7.82 1.54
N GLN A 122 -14.64 6.75 1.40
CA GLN A 122 -14.97 5.88 2.52
C GLN A 122 -13.73 5.19 3.10
N SER A 123 -12.86 4.64 2.24
CA SER A 123 -11.63 4.01 2.71
C SER A 123 -10.74 4.98 3.52
N TYR A 124 -10.61 6.24 3.10
CA TYR A 124 -9.84 7.24 3.84
C TYR A 124 -10.36 7.47 5.27
N GLU A 125 -11.68 7.56 5.41
CA GLU A 125 -12.36 7.73 6.69
C GLU A 125 -12.04 6.56 7.63
N ASP A 126 -12.07 5.33 7.11
CA ASP A 126 -11.87 4.10 7.86
C ASP A 126 -10.39 3.85 8.23
N THR A 127 -9.46 4.41 7.45
CA THR A 127 -8.01 4.12 7.55
C THR A 127 -7.17 5.33 7.96
N LEU A 128 -6.79 6.19 7.02
CA LEU A 128 -5.75 7.21 7.20
C LEU A 128 -6.22 8.44 7.98
N LYS A 129 -7.51 8.78 7.97
CA LYS A 129 -8.01 10.03 8.55
C LYS A 129 -7.66 10.20 10.03
N LYS A 130 -7.71 9.12 10.81
CA LYS A 130 -7.33 9.12 12.23
C LYS A 130 -5.85 9.44 12.47
N HIS A 131 -5.00 9.21 11.47
CA HIS A 131 -3.56 9.46 11.54
C HIS A 131 -3.14 10.81 10.95
N HIS A 132 -3.95 11.41 10.09
CA HIS A 132 -3.65 12.71 9.48
C HIS A 132 -4.06 13.88 10.38
N SER A 133 -3.16 14.86 10.48
CA SER A 133 -3.43 16.13 11.18
C SER A 133 -4.52 16.94 10.47
N MET A 134 -5.09 17.92 11.17
CA MET A 134 -6.09 18.84 10.60
C MET A 134 -5.61 19.59 9.35
N PHE A 135 -4.30 19.70 9.14
CA PHE A 135 -3.70 20.33 7.95
C PHE A 135 -3.51 19.35 6.78
N VAL A 136 -3.34 18.06 7.05
CA VAL A 136 -3.15 17.02 6.01
C VAL A 136 -4.48 16.50 5.47
N ARG A 137 -5.52 16.43 6.33
CA ARG A 137 -6.86 15.93 5.93
C ARG A 137 -7.45 16.61 4.69
N PRO A 138 -7.40 17.96 4.54
CA PRO A 138 -7.94 18.62 3.35
C PRO A 138 -7.24 18.23 2.04
N VAL A 139 -5.93 17.97 2.09
CA VAL A 139 -5.14 17.59 0.90
C VAL A 139 -5.62 16.24 0.36
N PHE A 140 -5.83 15.26 1.25
CA PHE A 140 -6.38 13.96 0.87
C PHE A 140 -7.83 14.09 0.38
N GLY A 141 -8.66 14.89 1.06
CA GLY A 141 -10.03 15.15 0.61
C GLY A 141 -10.12 15.71 -0.82
N LEU A 142 -9.15 16.52 -1.25
CA LEU A 142 -9.04 16.96 -2.64
C LEU A 142 -8.59 15.83 -3.58
N ALA A 143 -7.65 14.98 -3.16
CA ALA A 143 -7.22 13.82 -3.93
C ALA A 143 -8.37 12.85 -4.22
N MET A 144 -9.20 12.52 -3.22
CA MET A 144 -10.36 11.64 -3.42
C MET A 144 -11.41 12.24 -4.37
N LYS A 145 -11.63 13.56 -4.31
CA LYS A 145 -12.51 14.25 -5.28
C LYS A 145 -11.94 14.28 -6.70
N ALA A 146 -10.64 14.09 -6.84
CA ALA A 146 -9.96 14.07 -8.12
C ALA A 146 -9.76 12.64 -8.66
N CYS A 147 -10.38 11.63 -8.02
CA CYS A 147 -10.52 10.31 -8.64
C CYS A 147 -11.21 10.45 -10.00
N PRO A 148 -10.78 9.71 -11.02
CA PRO A 148 -11.48 9.65 -12.31
C PRO A 148 -12.83 8.95 -12.14
N TYR A 149 -13.67 9.02 -13.18
CA TYR A 149 -14.85 8.16 -13.25
C TYR A 149 -14.44 6.70 -13.15
N ARG A 150 -15.28 5.92 -12.48
CA ARG A 150 -15.06 4.49 -12.30
C ARG A 150 -14.79 3.80 -13.65
N GLU A 151 -15.67 4.00 -14.62
CA GLU A 151 -15.60 3.33 -15.92
C GLU A 151 -14.24 3.59 -16.61
N ASP A 152 -13.80 4.84 -16.62
CA ASP A 152 -12.52 5.25 -17.21
C ASP A 152 -11.33 4.58 -16.52
N PHE A 153 -11.35 4.52 -15.18
CA PHE A 153 -10.31 3.84 -14.42
C PHE A 153 -10.22 2.35 -14.76
N TYR A 154 -11.35 1.63 -14.67
CA TYR A 154 -11.40 0.18 -14.94
C TYR A 154 -11.02 -0.16 -16.39
N LYS A 155 -11.43 0.68 -17.35
CA LYS A 155 -10.97 0.58 -18.74
C LYS A 155 -9.46 0.78 -18.87
N LYS A 156 -8.89 1.77 -18.17
CA LYS A 156 -7.45 2.10 -18.22
C LYS A 156 -6.58 1.01 -17.60
N ILE A 157 -7.06 0.33 -16.55
CA ILE A 157 -6.36 -0.81 -15.93
C ILE A 157 -6.69 -2.15 -16.59
N GLY A 158 -7.54 -2.16 -17.63
CA GLY A 158 -7.92 -3.37 -18.36
C GLY A 158 -8.79 -4.36 -17.56
N VAL A 159 -9.49 -3.90 -16.53
CA VAL A 159 -10.36 -4.73 -15.68
C VAL A 159 -11.82 -4.50 -16.06
N GLN A 160 -12.24 -5.04 -17.20
CA GLN A 160 -13.61 -4.84 -17.73
C GLN A 160 -14.44 -6.11 -17.76
N ASP A 161 -13.79 -7.28 -17.69
CA ASP A 161 -14.42 -8.60 -17.73
C ASP A 161 -14.19 -9.38 -16.42
N GLU A 162 -14.79 -10.56 -16.35
CA GLU A 162 -14.70 -11.44 -15.18
C GLU A 162 -13.26 -11.91 -14.91
N ALA A 163 -12.46 -12.12 -15.97
CA ALA A 163 -11.07 -12.52 -15.85
C ALA A 163 -10.21 -11.43 -15.20
N GLY A 164 -10.32 -10.18 -15.68
CA GLY A 164 -9.62 -9.05 -15.10
C GLY A 164 -10.08 -8.76 -13.66
N GLN A 165 -11.37 -8.90 -13.37
CA GLN A 165 -11.89 -8.75 -12.01
C GLN A 165 -11.34 -9.83 -11.08
N THR A 166 -11.29 -11.08 -11.53
CA THR A 166 -10.72 -12.21 -10.78
C THR A 166 -9.25 -11.95 -10.46
N GLN A 167 -8.46 -11.50 -11.44
CA GLN A 167 -7.05 -11.17 -11.24
C GLN A 167 -6.87 -10.05 -10.21
N MET A 168 -7.67 -8.98 -10.31
CA MET A 168 -7.63 -7.87 -9.34
C MET A 168 -8.01 -8.34 -7.93
N ARG A 169 -9.01 -9.23 -7.80
CA ARG A 169 -9.40 -9.81 -6.50
C ARG A 169 -8.28 -10.63 -5.87
N GLN A 170 -7.61 -11.48 -6.65
CA GLN A 170 -6.45 -12.26 -6.20
C GLN A 170 -5.29 -11.37 -5.77
N TRP A 171 -5.00 -10.32 -6.54
CA TRP A 171 -3.98 -9.34 -6.19
C TRP A 171 -4.32 -8.61 -4.88
N LEU A 172 -5.59 -8.22 -4.68
CA LEU A 172 -6.07 -7.60 -3.45
C LEU A 172 -5.99 -8.55 -2.26
N GLU A 173 -6.41 -9.81 -2.41
CA GLU A 173 -6.33 -10.83 -1.35
C GLU A 173 -4.89 -11.03 -0.87
N ALA A 174 -3.93 -11.09 -1.80
CA ALA A 174 -2.51 -11.20 -1.47
C ALA A 174 -2.00 -9.96 -0.71
N LEU A 175 -2.35 -8.75 -1.18
CA LEU A 175 -2.00 -7.50 -0.51
C LEU A 175 -2.61 -7.40 0.90
N GLU A 176 -3.89 -7.70 1.04
CA GLU A 176 -4.62 -7.71 2.31
C GLU A 176 -4.00 -8.70 3.31
N ASN A 177 -3.60 -9.88 2.85
CA ASN A 177 -2.91 -10.86 3.66
C ASN A 177 -1.54 -10.35 4.15
N ILE A 178 -0.75 -9.72 3.28
CA ILE A 178 0.54 -9.10 3.65
C ILE A 178 0.33 -7.98 4.67
N ILE A 179 -0.65 -7.10 4.46
CA ILE A 179 -1.00 -6.01 5.39
C ILE A 179 -1.36 -6.60 6.77
N ARG A 180 -2.22 -7.62 6.80
CA ARG A 180 -2.61 -8.30 8.04
C ARG A 180 -1.40 -8.83 8.80
N ILE A 181 -0.49 -9.53 8.12
CA ILE A 181 0.75 -10.05 8.74
C ILE A 181 1.60 -8.91 9.33
N ILE A 182 1.77 -7.80 8.61
CA ILE A 182 2.52 -6.65 9.11
C ILE A 182 1.84 -6.03 10.35
N GLN A 183 0.53 -5.86 10.31
CA GLN A 183 -0.27 -5.32 11.42
C GLN A 183 -0.22 -6.23 12.66
N GLU A 184 -0.24 -7.54 12.49
CA GLU A 184 -0.05 -8.53 13.56
C GLU A 184 1.31 -8.34 14.23
N VAL A 185 2.39 -8.18 13.44
CA VAL A 185 3.73 -7.93 14.01
C VAL A 185 3.76 -6.65 14.85
N PHE A 186 3.14 -5.56 14.39
CA PHE A 186 3.05 -4.33 15.18
C PHE A 186 2.20 -4.49 16.44
N THR A 187 1.14 -5.28 16.38
CA THR A 187 0.26 -5.57 17.51
C THR A 187 0.97 -6.40 18.58
N ASP A 188 1.70 -7.42 18.16
CA ASP A 188 2.47 -8.30 19.05
C ASP A 188 3.72 -7.61 19.63
N ASN A 189 4.22 -6.58 18.93
CA ASN A 189 5.43 -5.84 19.31
C ASN A 189 5.15 -4.34 19.46
N PRO A 190 4.32 -3.90 20.42
CA PRO A 190 3.96 -2.48 20.57
C PRO A 190 5.17 -1.59 20.88
N ALA A 191 6.26 -2.17 21.40
CA ALA A 191 7.54 -1.49 21.59
C ALA A 191 8.14 -0.97 20.28
N TYR A 192 7.89 -1.61 19.13
CA TYR A 192 8.45 -1.23 17.83
C TYR A 192 7.99 0.14 17.38
N ILE A 193 6.80 0.58 17.79
CA ILE A 193 6.22 1.88 17.44
C ILE A 193 6.16 2.85 18.62
N LYS A 194 6.66 2.45 19.80
CA LYS A 194 6.65 3.29 20.99
C LYS A 194 7.49 4.56 20.75
N GLY A 195 6.85 5.72 20.89
CA GLY A 195 7.50 7.03 20.74
C GLY A 195 7.64 7.51 19.28
N MET A 196 6.98 6.83 18.33
CA MET A 196 6.73 7.33 16.97
C MET A 196 5.45 8.15 16.92
#